data_AF-A0A3D9BZY3-F1
#
_entry.id   AF-A0A3D9BZY3-F1
#
_cell.length_a   1.000
_cell.length_b   1.000
_cell.length_c   1.000
_cell.angle_alpha   90.00
_cell.angle_beta   90.00
_cell.angle_gamma   90.00
#
_symmetry.space_group_name_H-M   'P 1'
#
loop_
_entity.id
_entity.type
_entity.pdbx_description
1 polymer ?
#
loop_
_entity_poly.entity_id
_entity_poly.type
_entity_poly.pdbx_seq_one_letter_code
_entity_poly.pdbx_strand_id
1 'polypeptide(L)'
;SHRYCFENTGNYGLLLASLLEERQLLYYQVPALEIKLSQGIQRGKNDKVDAWRIARYAKMHEQELIPSALSEEVLFTIKNFLTYRNFLIKVRTQFKNEKKAFYQVSKIADVIYEMEEIIQQIKALDDKIASVEEKIKQQ
;
A
#
# COMPACT_ATOMS: atom_id res chain seq x y z
N SER A 1 -30.90 -0.25 6.14
CA SER A 1 -29.66 0.17 6.81
C SER A 1 -28.68 0.69 5.78
N HIS A 2 -28.11 1.89 5.99
CA HIS A 2 -27.04 2.40 5.11
C HIS A 2 -25.77 1.58 5.34
N ARG A 3 -25.18 1.05 4.27
CA ARG A 3 -23.98 0.20 4.30
C ARG A 3 -22.89 0.86 3.48
N TYR A 4 -21.70 1.02 4.06
CA TYR A 4 -20.56 1.59 3.37
C TYR A 4 -19.65 0.48 2.86
N CYS A 5 -19.30 0.48 1.58
CA CYS A 5 -18.37 -0.48 1.00
C CYS A 5 -17.29 0.29 0.23
N PHE A 6 -16.04 -0.09 0.42
CA PHE A 6 -14.92 0.54 -0.27
C PHE A 6 -13.78 -0.45 -0.51
N GLU A 7 -12.96 -0.15 -1.51
CA GLU A 7 -11.77 -0.92 -1.85
C GLU A 7 -10.70 -0.78 -0.76
N ASN A 8 -10.00 -1.87 -0.45
CA ASN A 8 -8.79 -1.83 0.35
C ASN A 8 -7.65 -1.11 -0.39
N THR A 9 -7.52 0.20 -0.13
CA THR A 9 -6.51 1.09 -0.73
C THR A 9 -5.31 1.34 0.20
N GLY A 10 -5.10 0.51 1.21
CA GLY A 10 -4.07 0.70 2.23
C GLY A 10 -4.39 1.88 3.17
N ASN A 11 -3.43 2.77 3.40
CA ASN A 11 -3.54 3.85 4.39
C ASN A 11 -4.75 4.78 4.19
N TYR A 12 -5.15 5.03 2.94
CA TYR A 12 -6.34 5.85 2.66
C TYR A 12 -7.64 5.16 3.09
N GLY A 13 -7.77 3.86 2.79
CA GLY A 13 -8.90 3.05 3.23
C GLY A 13 -8.96 2.90 4.74
N LEU A 14 -7.81 2.89 5.42
CA LEU A 14 -7.75 2.85 6.87
C LEU A 14 -8.31 4.13 7.52
N LEU A 15 -7.94 5.32 7.04
CA LEU A 15 -8.48 6.57 7.58
C LEU A 15 -10.02 6.59 7.48
N LEU A 16 -10.56 6.14 6.33
CA LEU A 16 -12.00 6.00 6.16
C LEU A 16 -12.61 4.97 7.12
N ALA A 17 -11.98 3.80 7.30
CA ALA A 17 -12.41 2.79 8.26
C ALA A 17 -12.48 3.36 9.69
N SER A 18 -11.46 4.10 10.12
CA SER A 18 -11.41 4.74 11.44
C SER A 18 -12.55 5.74 11.65
N LEU A 19 -12.83 6.58 10.66
CA LEU A 19 -13.93 7.55 10.74
C LEU A 19 -15.31 6.87 10.78
N LEU A 20 -15.47 5.76 10.06
CA LEU A 20 -16.72 4.98 10.07
C LEU A 20 -16.90 4.25 11.41
N GLU A 21 -15.83 3.72 11.98
CA GLU A 21 -15.83 3.00 13.25
C GLU A 21 -16.08 3.94 14.44
N GLU A 22 -15.46 5.12 14.46
CA GLU A 22 -15.74 6.19 15.45
C GLU A 22 -17.23 6.58 15.47
N ARG A 23 -17.86 6.59 14.30
CA ARG A 23 -19.29 6.91 14.12
C ARG A 23 -20.21 5.69 14.29
N GLN A 24 -19.67 4.52 14.65
CA GLN A 24 -20.41 3.27 14.78
C GLN A 24 -21.20 2.90 13.50
N LEU A 25 -20.63 3.23 12.34
CA LEU A 25 -21.21 2.94 11.03
C LEU A 25 -20.70 1.61 10.52
N LEU A 26 -21.62 0.78 10.02
CA LEU A 26 -21.29 -0.52 9.47
C LEU A 26 -20.63 -0.39 8.09
N TYR A 27 -19.44 -0.98 7.95
CA TYR A 27 -18.65 -0.87 6.74
C TYR A 27 -18.01 -2.19 6.29
N TYR A 28 -17.64 -2.24 5.02
CA TYR A 28 -17.00 -3.38 4.36
C TYR A 28 -15.79 -2.88 3.58
N GLN A 29 -14.61 -3.38 3.93
CA GLN A 29 -13.37 -3.15 3.20
C GLN A 29 -13.05 -4.38 2.36
N VAL A 30 -13.08 -4.23 1.03
CA VAL A 30 -13.02 -5.37 0.09
C VAL A 30 -11.76 -5.29 -0.77
N PRO A 31 -11.04 -6.40 -1.04
CA PRO A 31 -9.90 -6.41 -1.94
C PRO A 31 -10.25 -5.90 -3.35
N ALA A 32 -9.39 -5.05 -3.90
CA ALA A 32 -9.51 -4.52 -5.27
C ALA A 32 -9.70 -5.61 -6.33
N LEU A 33 -8.95 -6.70 -6.17
CA LEU A 33 -8.96 -7.83 -7.09
C LEU A 33 -10.30 -8.55 -7.08
N GLU A 34 -10.91 -8.71 -5.91
CA GLU A 34 -12.20 -9.37 -5.74
C GLU A 34 -13.31 -8.57 -6.43
N ILE A 35 -13.35 -7.26 -6.20
CA ILE A 35 -14.28 -6.35 -6.89
C ILE A 35 -14.10 -6.45 -8.40
N LYS A 36 -12.85 -6.48 -8.90
CA LYS A 36 -12.58 -6.60 -10.35
C LYS A 36 -13.04 -7.94 -10.92
N LEU A 37 -12.75 -9.05 -10.26
CA LEU A 37 -13.13 -10.40 -10.72
C LEU A 37 -14.66 -10.58 -10.78
N SER A 38 -15.41 -9.92 -9.88
CA SER A 38 -16.87 -9.96 -9.88
C SER A 38 -17.53 -9.23 -11.07
N GLN A 39 -16.78 -8.43 -11.84
CA GLN A 39 -17.35 -7.46 -12.79
C GLN A 39 -17.17 -7.83 -14.27
N GLY A 40 -16.54 -8.96 -14.58
CA GLY A 40 -16.29 -9.39 -15.95
C GLY A 40 -15.40 -8.39 -16.73
N ILE A 41 -15.59 -8.30 -18.05
CA ILE A 41 -14.79 -7.40 -18.90
C ILE A 41 -15.20 -5.94 -18.65
N GLN A 42 -14.24 -5.12 -18.20
CA GLN A 42 -14.45 -3.69 -17.96
C GLN A 42 -13.89 -2.82 -19.10
N ARG A 43 -14.63 -1.77 -19.46
CA ARG A 43 -14.13 -0.65 -20.28
C ARG A 43 -14.37 0.66 -19.54
N GLY A 44 -13.37 1.56 -19.58
CA GLY A 44 -13.42 2.87 -18.94
C GLY A 44 -13.15 2.85 -17.42
N LYS A 45 -12.33 3.81 -16.97
CA LYS A 45 -12.01 4.05 -15.56
C LYS A 45 -12.30 5.52 -15.24
N ASN A 46 -13.28 5.77 -14.38
CA ASN A 46 -13.46 7.05 -13.70
C ASN A 46 -14.06 6.81 -12.31
N ASP A 47 -13.88 7.75 -11.39
CA ASP A 47 -14.21 7.57 -9.96
C ASP A 47 -15.70 7.31 -9.72
N LYS A 48 -16.58 7.92 -10.53
CA LYS A 48 -18.04 7.70 -10.44
C LYS A 48 -18.41 6.27 -10.79
N VAL A 49 -17.82 5.73 -11.86
CA VAL A 49 -18.07 4.36 -12.32
C VAL A 49 -17.51 3.38 -11.29
N ASP A 50 -16.33 3.62 -10.72
CA ASP A 50 -15.76 2.76 -9.66
C ASP A 50 -16.62 2.78 -8.38
N ALA A 51 -17.15 3.94 -7.96
CA ALA A 51 -18.08 4.00 -6.83
C ALA A 51 -19.37 3.19 -7.07
N TRP A 52 -19.97 3.32 -8.25
CA TRP A 52 -21.15 2.53 -8.61
C TRP A 52 -20.86 1.03 -8.64
N ARG A 53 -19.70 0.64 -9.19
CA ARG A 53 -19.22 -0.73 -9.27
C ARG A 53 -19.07 -1.37 -7.89
N ILE A 54 -18.47 -0.65 -6.94
CA ILE A 54 -18.33 -1.08 -5.54
C ILE A 54 -19.70 -1.23 -4.88
N ALA A 55 -20.60 -0.26 -5.06
CA ALA A 55 -21.96 -0.33 -4.52
C ALA A 55 -22.75 -1.52 -5.08
N ARG A 56 -22.62 -1.81 -6.38
CA ARG A 56 -23.24 -2.97 -7.02
C ARG A 56 -22.69 -4.28 -6.47
N TYR A 57 -21.36 -4.41 -6.34
CA TYR A 57 -20.73 -5.58 -5.73
C TYR A 57 -21.27 -5.80 -4.30
N ALA A 58 -21.29 -4.74 -3.48
CA ALA A 58 -21.79 -4.82 -2.11
C ALA A 58 -23.25 -5.29 -2.03
N LYS A 59 -24.07 -4.88 -3.01
CA LYS A 59 -25.46 -5.31 -3.09
C LYS A 59 -25.61 -6.77 -3.52
N MET A 60 -24.77 -7.24 -4.43
CA MET A 60 -24.80 -8.63 -4.92
C MET A 60 -24.34 -9.63 -3.87
N HIS A 61 -23.33 -9.27 -3.07
CA HIS A 61 -22.75 -10.14 -2.04
C HIS A 61 -23.25 -9.80 -0.63
N GLU A 62 -24.40 -9.12 -0.51
CA GLU A 62 -24.91 -8.57 0.76
C GLU A 62 -25.05 -9.63 1.87
N GLN A 63 -25.38 -10.87 1.51
CA GLN A 63 -25.55 -11.98 2.46
C GLN A 63 -24.23 -12.65 2.87
N GLU A 64 -23.19 -12.53 2.04
CA GLU A 64 -21.88 -13.15 2.23
C GLU A 64 -20.89 -12.19 2.89
N LEU A 65 -21.11 -10.89 2.73
CA LEU A 65 -20.22 -9.86 3.23
C LEU A 65 -20.23 -9.79 4.76
N ILE A 66 -19.03 -9.94 5.33
CA ILE A 66 -18.78 -9.81 6.76
C ILE A 66 -18.33 -8.37 7.05
N PRO A 67 -18.97 -7.65 7.99
CA PRO A 67 -18.54 -6.31 8.37
C PRO A 67 -17.06 -6.30 8.77
N SER A 68 -16.35 -5.31 8.26
CA SER A 68 -14.96 -5.08 8.64
C SER A 68 -14.89 -4.39 10.00
N ALA A 69 -13.80 -4.66 10.72
CA ALA A 69 -13.46 -3.97 11.96
C ALA A 69 -11.97 -3.64 11.93
N LEU A 70 -11.59 -2.53 12.53
CA LEU A 70 -10.19 -2.20 12.70
C LEU A 70 -9.54 -3.26 13.59
N SER A 71 -8.36 -3.68 13.16
CA SER A 71 -7.51 -4.56 13.95
C SER A 71 -7.05 -3.84 15.23
N GLU A 72 -6.75 -4.61 16.28
CA GLU A 72 -6.12 -4.08 17.50
C GLU A 72 -4.89 -3.22 17.18
N GLU A 73 -4.62 -2.24 18.04
CA GLU A 73 -3.55 -1.25 17.86
C GLU A 73 -2.17 -1.86 17.58
N VAL A 74 -1.87 -3.00 18.20
CA VAL A 74 -0.63 -3.78 17.97
C VAL A 74 -0.57 -4.30 16.53
N LEU A 75 -1.65 -4.93 16.05
CA LEU A 75 -1.72 -5.45 14.68
C LEU A 75 -1.68 -4.31 13.66
N PHE A 76 -2.22 -3.15 13.99
CA PHE A 76 -2.11 -1.95 13.18
C PHE A 76 -0.67 -1.42 13.09
N THR A 77 0.03 -1.36 14.23
CA THR A 77 1.43 -0.93 14.32
C THR A 77 2.34 -1.83 13.50
N ILE A 78 2.18 -3.15 13.61
CA ILE A 78 2.91 -4.13 12.80
C ILE A 78 2.65 -3.93 11.30
N LYS A 79 1.38 -3.76 10.89
CA LYS A 79 1.00 -3.51 9.49
C LYS A 79 1.66 -2.24 8.93
N ASN A 80 1.75 -1.18 9.72
CA ASN A 80 2.42 0.05 9.32
C ASN A 80 3.92 -0.14 9.13
N PHE A 81 4.60 -0.81 10.06
CA PHE A 81 6.02 -1.10 9.92
C PHE A 81 6.31 -1.97 8.69
N LEU A 82 5.49 -3.00 8.44
CA LEU A 82 5.63 -3.84 7.24
C LEU A 82 5.43 -3.03 5.95
N THR A 83 4.44 -2.14 5.92
CA THR A 83 4.17 -1.25 4.78
C THR A 83 5.36 -0.32 4.52
N TYR A 84 5.89 0.30 5.57
CA TYR A 84 7.04 1.19 5.47
C TYR A 84 8.32 0.45 5.06
N ARG A 85 8.59 -0.73 5.63
CA ARG A 85 9.70 -1.61 5.23
C ARG A 85 9.64 -1.92 3.73
N ASN A 86 8.47 -2.32 3.24
CA ASN A 86 8.26 -2.64 1.82
C ASN A 86 8.50 -1.42 0.92
N PHE A 87 8.08 -0.22 1.36
CA PHE A 87 8.39 1.03 0.66
C PHE A 87 9.90 1.29 0.59
N LEU A 88 10.62 1.22 1.72
CA LEU A 88 12.07 1.41 1.77
C LEU A 88 12.82 0.43 0.86
N ILE A 89 12.39 -0.84 0.84
CA ILE A 89 12.96 -1.86 -0.06
C ILE A 89 12.78 -1.46 -1.53
N LYS A 90 11.60 -0.96 -1.92
CA LYS A 90 11.34 -0.50 -3.30
C LYS A 90 12.26 0.67 -3.67
N VAL A 91 12.38 1.67 -2.81
CA VAL A 91 13.26 2.83 -3.03
C VAL A 91 14.72 2.39 -3.13
N ARG A 92 15.19 1.51 -2.24
CA ARG A 92 16.54 0.95 -2.30
C ARG A 92 16.80 0.21 -3.60
N THR A 93 15.85 -0.57 -4.08
CA THR A 93 15.96 -1.28 -5.36
C THR A 93 16.09 -0.30 -6.52
N GLN A 94 15.36 0.82 -6.51
CA GLN A 94 15.53 1.89 -7.50
C GLN A 94 16.96 2.45 -7.48
N PHE A 95 17.49 2.83 -6.32
CA PHE A 95 18.89 3.28 -6.21
C PHE A 95 19.91 2.21 -6.65
N LYS A 96 19.68 0.94 -6.35
CA LYS A 96 20.54 -0.16 -6.83
C LYS A 96 20.52 -0.29 -8.35
N ASN A 97 19.40 0.00 -9.00
CA ASN A 97 19.30 0.02 -10.46
C ASN A 97 20.02 1.26 -11.03
N GLU A 98 19.83 2.43 -10.45
CA GLU A 98 20.56 3.65 -10.84
C GLU A 98 22.07 3.46 -10.73
N LYS A 99 22.56 2.81 -9.66
CA LYS A 99 23.99 2.47 -9.52
C LYS A 99 24.53 1.68 -10.70
N LYS A 100 23.74 0.73 -11.23
CA LYS A 100 24.13 -0.07 -12.41
C LYS A 100 24.12 0.77 -13.68
N ALA A 101 23.16 1.69 -13.82
CA ALA A 101 23.06 2.60 -14.95
C ALA A 101 24.25 3.57 -14.98
N PHE A 102 24.54 4.24 -13.86
CA PHE A 102 25.68 5.15 -13.71
C PHE A 102 27.02 4.44 -13.88
N TYR A 103 27.14 3.16 -13.50
CA TYR A 103 28.33 2.36 -13.83
C TYR A 103 28.55 2.15 -15.34
N GLN A 104 27.51 2.21 -16.17
CA GLN A 104 27.73 2.22 -17.64
C GLN A 104 28.18 3.60 -18.12
N VAL A 105 27.64 4.67 -17.54
CA VAL A 105 28.01 6.06 -17.86
C VAL A 105 29.46 6.34 -17.45
N SER A 106 29.94 5.76 -16.35
CA SER A 106 31.31 5.94 -15.87
C SER A 106 32.39 5.47 -16.86
N LYS A 107 32.01 4.65 -17.84
CA LYS A 107 32.91 4.20 -18.92
C LYS A 107 33.16 5.28 -19.97
N ILE A 108 32.34 6.34 -20.01
CA ILE A 108 32.36 7.38 -21.04
C ILE A 108 32.43 8.81 -20.46
N ALA A 109 32.07 9.01 -19.18
CA ALA A 109 32.10 10.30 -18.50
C ALA A 109 32.46 10.12 -17.02
N ASP A 110 32.99 11.18 -16.39
CA ASP A 110 33.17 11.20 -14.94
C ASP A 110 31.80 11.34 -14.24
N VAL A 111 31.54 10.43 -13.31
CA VAL A 111 30.30 10.35 -12.51
C VAL A 111 30.58 9.96 -11.06
N ILE A 112 31.80 10.23 -10.58
CA ILE A 112 32.24 9.83 -9.22
C ILE A 112 31.27 10.36 -8.17
N TYR A 113 30.88 11.63 -8.27
CA TYR A 113 29.99 12.28 -7.32
C TYR A 113 28.62 11.59 -7.24
N GLU A 114 27.96 11.35 -8.38
CA GLU A 114 26.65 10.70 -8.44
C GLU A 114 26.72 9.26 -7.93
N MET A 115 27.80 8.53 -8.27
CA MET A 115 28.00 7.17 -7.78
C MET A 115 28.19 7.12 -6.27
N GLU A 116 28.95 8.05 -5.69
CA GLU A 116 29.14 8.15 -4.24
C GLU A 116 27.81 8.45 -3.53
N GLU A 117 27.04 9.43 -4.01
CA GLU A 117 25.71 9.75 -3.48
C GLU A 117 24.77 8.54 -3.53
N ILE A 118 24.69 7.85 -4.68
CA ILE A 118 23.84 6.65 -4.82
C ILE A 118 24.25 5.57 -3.81
N ILE A 119 25.55 5.34 -3.60
CA ILE A 119 26.05 4.35 -2.63
C ILE A 119 25.67 4.75 -1.20
N GLN A 120 25.81 6.04 -0.84
CA GLN A 120 25.42 6.54 0.47
C GLN A 120 23.93 6.38 0.72
N GLN A 121 23.08 6.68 -0.27
CA GLN A 121 21.63 6.49 -0.16
C GLN A 121 21.25 5.03 0.02
N ILE A 122 21.90 4.10 -0.71
CA ILE A 122 21.66 2.66 -0.53
C ILE A 122 21.98 2.24 0.90
N LYS A 123 23.13 2.66 1.43
CA LYS A 123 23.56 2.33 2.80
C LYS A 123 22.57 2.88 3.84
N ALA A 124 22.19 4.15 3.70
CA ALA A 124 21.21 4.77 4.60
C ALA A 124 19.84 4.06 4.56
N LEU A 125 19.43 3.55 3.40
CA LEU A 125 18.21 2.77 3.26
C LEU A 125 18.34 1.38 3.88
N ASP A 126 19.49 0.72 3.75
CA ASP A 126 19.78 -0.56 4.42
C ASP A 126 19.69 -0.42 5.94
N ASP A 127 20.30 0.61 6.52
CA ASP A 127 20.25 0.88 7.96
C ASP A 127 18.81 1.15 8.45
N LYS A 128 18.04 1.94 7.68
CA LYS A 128 16.62 2.20 7.98
C LYS A 128 15.78 0.92 7.91
N ILE A 129 16.01 0.06 6.92
CA ILE A 129 15.29 -1.21 6.79
C ILE A 129 15.57 -2.11 8.00
N ALA A 130 16.84 -2.25 8.39
CA ALA A 130 17.22 -3.02 9.57
C ALA A 130 16.57 -2.47 10.86
N SER A 131 16.56 -1.15 11.04
CA SER A 131 15.90 -0.50 12.17
C SER A 131 14.40 -0.79 12.22
N VAL A 132 13.71 -0.76 11.07
CA VAL A 132 12.27 -1.08 11.00
C VAL A 132 12.04 -2.57 11.28
N GLU A 133 12.90 -3.46 10.80
CA GLU A 133 12.82 -4.90 11.07
C GLU A 133 12.98 -5.22 12.57
N GLU A 134 13.87 -4.53 13.28
CA GLU A 134 13.99 -4.65 14.73
C GLU A 134 12.74 -4.14 15.45
N LYS A 135 12.17 -3.01 15.01
CA LYS A 135 10.89 -2.51 15.57
C LYS A 135 9.75 -3.50 15.40
N ILE A 136 9.70 -4.23 14.29
CA ILE A 136 8.71 -5.29 14.04
C ILE A 136 8.88 -6.44 15.04
N LYS A 137 10.11 -6.86 15.35
CA LYS A 137 10.38 -7.94 16.32
C LYS A 137 10.05 -7.58 17.77
N GLN A 138 9.97 -6.29 18.07
CA GLN A 138 9.69 -5.76 19.40
C GLN A 138 8.19 -5.50 19.66
N GLN A 139 7.33 -5.74 18.66
CA GLN A 139 5.87 -5.76 18.83
C GLN A 139 5.42 -7.18 19.22
#